data_AF-A0A8W8I6E5-F1
#
_entry.id   AF-A0A8W8I6E5-F1
#
_cell.length_a   1.000
_cell.length_b   1.000
_cell.length_c   1.000
_cell.angle_alpha   90.00
_cell.angle_beta   90.00
_cell.angle_gamma   90.00
#
_symmetry.space_group_name_H-M   'P 1'
#
loop_
_entity.id
_entity.type
_entity.pdbx_description
1 polymer ?
#
loop_
_entity_poly.entity_id
_entity_poly.type
_entity_poly.pdbx_seq_one_letter_code
_entity_poly.pdbx_strand_id
1 'polypeptide(L)'
;MRQDVFDILVAFEKKSSTDGSTESKRYVERMIKLWRRNGLHLPTDKQQKIKEIKKRMSDLSIDLVKTLMRRTPFLPSQKKSLVTLKYPHYTPCMKKARNPETRKKLETAFNSRCLKPNTAIIEELVELRSQKADILGFPTHAAFVLDMRMAKDPEKVRTFLVDLAQKLRPLQEQEVKVYLEYKKEKPGCIQPDGKRQISVAAMVANFTKPTEVETYFHEFGPVMHQICAQSEFALFSGTSVERDFVEAPSQMLENWCWEKEPLQRMSKHYKTGEAIPDHLLDKLIKSWIANAGMFNLRQILLGMFDQTIHTQKKVDIAKLFSEISQEYLGFPSI
;
A
#
# COMPACT_ATOMS: atom_id res chain seq x y z
N MET A 1 0.11 -8.15 -28.25
CA MET A 1 0.82 -9.07 -27.33
C MET A 1 1.60 -10.05 -28.22
N ARG A 2 2.77 -10.55 -27.80
CA ARG A 2 3.71 -11.26 -28.69
C ARG A 2 3.51 -12.79 -28.65
N GLN A 3 2.40 -13.29 -29.20
CA GLN A 3 2.05 -14.73 -29.17
C GLN A 3 3.24 -15.63 -29.58
N ASP A 4 3.98 -15.20 -30.61
CA ASP A 4 5.22 -15.80 -31.09
C ASP A 4 6.27 -16.08 -29.98
N VAL A 5 6.46 -15.13 -29.04
CA VAL A 5 7.39 -15.30 -27.91
C VAL A 5 6.80 -16.18 -26.81
N PHE A 6 5.48 -16.20 -26.65
CA PHE A 6 4.83 -17.12 -25.71
C PHE A 6 5.03 -18.58 -26.13
N ASP A 7 4.77 -18.85 -27.41
CA ASP A 7 4.79 -20.20 -27.95
C ASP A 7 6.21 -20.77 -27.95
N ILE A 8 7.24 -19.93 -28.20
CA ILE A 8 8.65 -20.27 -28.02
C ILE A 8 8.98 -20.61 -26.55
N LEU A 9 8.52 -19.80 -25.58
CA LEU A 9 8.78 -20.07 -24.16
C LEU A 9 8.11 -21.37 -23.69
N VAL A 10 6.88 -21.64 -24.11
CA VAL A 10 6.16 -22.90 -23.77
C VAL A 10 6.77 -24.11 -24.50
N ALA A 11 7.32 -23.92 -25.71
CA ALA A 11 8.09 -24.96 -26.39
C ALA A 11 9.47 -25.22 -25.74
N PHE A 12 10.07 -24.20 -25.11
CA PHE A 12 11.29 -24.32 -24.32
C PHE A 12 11.03 -25.06 -22.99
N GLU A 13 10.04 -24.63 -22.20
CA GLU A 13 9.60 -25.27 -20.94
C GLU A 13 9.43 -26.80 -21.07
N LYS A 14 8.86 -27.25 -22.20
CA LYS A 14 8.64 -28.67 -22.52
C LYS A 14 9.90 -29.45 -22.94
N LYS A 15 11.00 -28.76 -23.26
CA LYS A 15 12.26 -29.35 -23.77
C LYS A 15 13.43 -29.27 -22.77
N SER A 16 13.47 -28.26 -21.91
CA SER A 16 14.64 -27.92 -21.09
C SER A 16 14.46 -28.13 -19.58
N SER A 17 13.56 -29.03 -19.17
CA SER A 17 13.13 -29.22 -17.78
C SER A 17 14.25 -29.51 -16.76
N THR A 18 15.44 -29.95 -17.21
CA THR A 18 16.58 -30.27 -16.34
C THR A 18 17.70 -29.22 -16.31
N ASP A 19 17.89 -28.38 -17.32
CA ASP A 19 19.06 -27.49 -17.42
C ASP A 19 18.84 -26.08 -16.84
N GLY A 20 19.93 -25.47 -16.37
CA GLY A 20 19.96 -24.09 -15.86
C GLY A 20 19.78 -23.95 -14.34
N SER A 21 20.09 -22.75 -13.83
CA SER A 21 20.00 -22.42 -12.39
C SER A 21 18.56 -22.48 -11.87
N THR A 22 18.39 -22.60 -10.55
CA THR A 22 17.06 -22.54 -9.91
C THR A 22 16.36 -21.21 -10.19
N GLU A 23 17.11 -20.10 -10.27
CA GLU A 23 16.55 -18.80 -10.64
C GLU A 23 16.16 -18.76 -12.13
N SER A 24 16.94 -19.38 -13.02
CA SER A 24 16.60 -19.52 -14.46
C SER A 24 15.30 -20.29 -14.68
N LYS A 25 15.10 -21.40 -13.96
CA LYS A 25 13.87 -22.20 -14.04
C LYS A 25 12.66 -21.40 -13.53
N ARG A 26 12.81 -20.76 -12.36
CA ARG A 26 11.82 -19.82 -11.80
C ARG A 26 11.53 -18.66 -12.77
N TYR A 27 12.50 -18.17 -13.52
CA TYR A 27 12.30 -17.12 -14.53
C TYR A 27 11.38 -17.57 -15.66
N VAL A 28 11.62 -18.76 -16.24
CA VAL A 28 10.78 -19.34 -17.31
C VAL A 28 9.36 -19.58 -16.82
N GLU A 29 9.20 -20.22 -15.65
CA GLU A 29 7.90 -20.43 -15.00
C GLU A 29 7.16 -19.10 -14.75
N ARG A 30 7.85 -18.09 -14.19
CA ARG A 30 7.28 -16.78 -13.88
C ARG A 30 6.83 -16.06 -15.14
N MET A 31 7.62 -16.12 -16.21
CA MET A 31 7.26 -15.56 -17.52
C MET A 31 6.03 -16.26 -18.07
N ILE A 32 6.03 -17.59 -18.19
CA ILE A 32 4.89 -18.35 -18.71
C ILE A 32 3.62 -18.10 -17.87
N LYS A 33 3.73 -18.01 -16.53
CA LYS A 33 2.62 -17.66 -15.64
C LYS A 33 2.12 -16.23 -15.87
N LEU A 34 3.00 -15.22 -15.96
CA LEU A 34 2.64 -13.84 -16.26
C LEU A 34 1.92 -13.70 -17.61
N TRP A 35 2.30 -14.51 -18.58
CA TRP A 35 1.75 -14.49 -19.94
C TRP A 35 0.43 -15.25 -20.05
N ARG A 36 0.29 -16.41 -19.39
CA ARG A 36 -1.01 -17.09 -19.20
C ARG A 36 -2.01 -16.13 -18.53
N ARG A 37 -1.59 -15.40 -17.49
CA ARG A 37 -2.40 -14.36 -16.80
C ARG A 37 -2.73 -13.10 -17.63
N ASN A 38 -2.15 -12.96 -18.82
CA ASN A 38 -2.54 -11.96 -19.82
C ASN A 38 -3.52 -12.50 -20.88
N GLY A 39 -3.88 -13.78 -20.82
CA GLY A 39 -4.80 -14.43 -21.75
C GLY A 39 -4.15 -15.11 -22.96
N LEU A 40 -2.81 -15.13 -23.07
CA LEU A 40 -2.09 -15.64 -24.27
C LEU A 40 -2.16 -17.16 -24.50
N HIS A 41 -2.90 -17.87 -23.65
CA HIS A 41 -3.25 -19.29 -23.79
C HIS A 41 -4.74 -19.50 -24.16
N LEU A 42 -5.49 -18.41 -24.34
CA LEU A 42 -6.91 -18.42 -24.66
C LEU A 42 -7.14 -18.11 -26.15
N PRO A 43 -8.29 -18.53 -26.70
CA PRO A 43 -8.79 -18.12 -28.02
C PRO A 43 -8.79 -16.60 -28.25
N THR A 44 -8.63 -16.20 -29.52
CA THR A 44 -8.39 -14.81 -29.94
C THR A 44 -9.53 -13.85 -29.58
N ASP A 45 -10.78 -14.32 -29.56
CA ASP A 45 -11.95 -13.56 -29.10
C ASP A 45 -11.81 -13.18 -27.61
N LYS A 46 -11.42 -14.14 -26.76
CA LYS A 46 -11.16 -13.91 -25.33
C LYS A 46 -9.96 -12.97 -25.15
N GLN A 47 -8.91 -13.13 -25.95
CA GLN A 47 -7.76 -12.20 -25.92
C GLN A 47 -8.15 -10.76 -26.29
N GLN A 48 -8.98 -10.58 -27.31
CA GLN A 48 -9.46 -9.27 -27.74
C GLN A 48 -10.39 -8.65 -26.67
N LYS A 49 -11.31 -9.42 -26.09
CA LYS A 49 -12.17 -8.94 -24.98
C LYS A 49 -11.35 -8.58 -23.72
N ILE A 50 -10.33 -9.37 -23.38
CA ILE A 50 -9.37 -9.03 -22.31
C ILE A 50 -8.63 -7.72 -22.62
N LYS A 51 -8.20 -7.51 -23.87
CA LYS A 51 -7.52 -6.29 -24.32
C LYS A 51 -8.42 -5.05 -24.24
N GLU A 52 -9.68 -5.16 -24.63
CA GLU A 52 -10.69 -4.10 -24.50
C GLU A 52 -10.97 -3.75 -23.04
N ILE A 53 -11.24 -4.75 -22.19
CA ILE A 53 -11.43 -4.55 -20.76
C ILE A 53 -10.18 -3.92 -20.12
N LYS A 54 -8.97 -4.41 -20.45
CA LYS A 54 -7.71 -3.82 -19.96
C LYS A 54 -7.53 -2.36 -20.41
N LYS A 55 -7.93 -2.00 -21.63
CA LYS A 55 -7.92 -0.60 -22.09
C LYS A 55 -8.88 0.25 -21.25
N ARG A 56 -10.16 -0.13 -21.18
CA ARG A 56 -11.18 0.62 -20.42
C ARG A 56 -10.82 0.75 -18.94
N MET A 57 -10.31 -0.31 -18.31
CA MET A 57 -9.76 -0.26 -16.95
C MET A 57 -8.60 0.73 -16.80
N SER A 58 -7.73 0.84 -17.80
CA SER A 58 -6.61 1.80 -17.79
C SER A 58 -7.12 3.24 -17.91
N ASP A 59 -8.02 3.49 -18.85
CA ASP A 59 -8.64 4.80 -19.08
C ASP A 59 -9.37 5.29 -17.80
N LEU A 60 -10.19 4.42 -17.19
CA LEU A 60 -10.88 4.67 -15.92
C LEU A 60 -9.92 4.92 -14.75
N SER A 61 -8.84 4.14 -14.65
CA SER A 61 -7.84 4.31 -13.58
C SER A 61 -7.08 5.63 -13.73
N ILE A 62 -6.79 6.04 -14.96
CA ILE A 62 -6.19 7.33 -15.27
C ILE A 62 -7.15 8.48 -14.89
N ASP A 63 -8.43 8.38 -15.24
CA ASP A 63 -9.42 9.41 -14.94
C ASP A 63 -9.72 9.51 -13.44
N LEU A 64 -9.76 8.39 -12.71
CA LEU A 64 -9.85 8.34 -11.24
C LEU A 64 -8.72 9.14 -10.55
N VAL A 65 -7.50 9.08 -11.08
CA VAL A 65 -6.37 9.85 -10.55
C VAL A 65 -6.42 11.30 -11.03
N LYS A 66 -6.82 11.57 -12.28
CA LYS A 66 -7.01 12.95 -12.78
C LYS A 66 -8.04 13.74 -11.94
N THR A 67 -9.18 13.15 -11.57
CA THR A 67 -10.20 13.84 -10.76
C THR A 67 -9.64 14.23 -9.39
N LEU A 68 -8.94 13.33 -8.70
CA LEU A 68 -8.30 13.58 -7.41
C LEU A 68 -7.12 14.59 -7.51
N MET A 69 -6.44 14.65 -8.65
CA MET A 69 -5.36 15.61 -8.90
C MET A 69 -5.87 17.04 -9.11
N ARG A 70 -7.05 17.24 -9.74
CA ARG A 70 -7.65 18.58 -9.97
C ARG A 70 -7.67 19.42 -8.69
N ARG A 71 -7.47 20.74 -8.84
CA ARG A 71 -7.48 21.70 -7.72
C ARG A 71 -8.93 22.08 -7.37
N THR A 72 -9.47 21.51 -6.30
CA THR A 72 -10.60 22.10 -5.57
C THR A 72 -10.07 23.10 -4.53
N PRO A 73 -10.26 24.42 -4.71
CA PRO A 73 -10.02 25.38 -3.64
C PRO A 73 -11.11 25.20 -2.57
N PHE A 74 -10.72 25.26 -1.29
CA PHE A 74 -11.65 25.15 -0.18
C PHE A 74 -11.79 26.52 0.50
N LEU A 75 -13.00 27.10 0.43
CA LEU A 75 -13.41 28.43 0.90
C LEU A 75 -12.82 29.65 0.12
N PRO A 76 -13.67 30.37 -0.63
CA PRO A 76 -13.48 31.79 -0.90
C PRO A 76 -14.21 32.63 0.18
N SER A 77 -13.49 33.45 0.95
CA SER A 77 -14.10 34.50 1.79
C SER A 77 -13.11 35.62 2.13
N GLN A 78 -13.58 36.87 2.11
CA GLN A 78 -12.79 38.08 1.85
C GLN A 78 -11.81 38.54 2.96
N LYS A 79 -11.46 37.69 3.93
CA LYS A 79 -10.53 38.05 5.03
C LYS A 79 -9.84 36.87 5.74
N LYS A 80 -9.79 35.67 5.13
CA LYS A 80 -9.22 34.46 5.75
C LYS A 80 -8.31 33.68 4.79
N SER A 81 -7.25 33.08 5.34
CA SER A 81 -6.23 32.34 4.57
C SER A 81 -6.80 31.11 3.85
N LEU A 82 -6.35 30.88 2.61
CA LEU A 82 -6.77 29.75 1.78
C LEU A 82 -6.21 28.42 2.31
N VAL A 83 -7.09 27.53 2.75
CA VAL A 83 -6.76 26.13 3.09
C VAL A 83 -7.09 25.25 1.88
N THR A 84 -6.37 24.14 1.68
CA THR A 84 -6.63 23.22 0.56
C THR A 84 -6.68 21.76 1.01
N LEU A 85 -7.33 20.91 0.21
CA LEU A 85 -7.52 19.48 0.51
C LEU A 85 -6.34 18.61 0.03
N LYS A 86 -5.12 19.17 0.00
CA LYS A 86 -3.87 18.46 -0.30
C LYS A 86 -3.08 18.26 1.01
N TYR A 87 -2.30 17.19 1.10
CA TYR A 87 -1.67 16.74 2.35
C TYR A 87 -0.90 17.82 3.15
N PRO A 88 -0.12 18.75 2.54
CA PRO A 88 0.58 19.81 3.31
C PRO A 88 -0.32 20.77 4.07
N HIS A 89 -1.61 20.85 3.73
CA HIS A 89 -2.61 21.63 4.47
C HIS A 89 -3.55 20.72 5.27
N TYR A 90 -4.15 19.72 4.62
CA TYR A 90 -5.09 18.80 5.27
C TYR A 90 -4.47 18.09 6.47
N THR A 91 -3.28 17.50 6.32
CA THR A 91 -2.66 16.70 7.39
C THR A 91 -2.31 17.58 8.60
N PRO A 92 -1.62 18.74 8.47
CA PRO A 92 -1.43 19.63 9.62
C PRO A 92 -2.73 20.18 10.22
N CYS A 93 -3.77 20.46 9.43
CA CYS A 93 -5.05 20.90 9.96
C CYS A 93 -5.74 19.81 10.79
N MET A 94 -5.85 18.59 10.28
CA MET A 94 -6.44 17.47 11.04
C MET A 94 -5.63 17.14 12.30
N LYS A 95 -4.29 17.23 12.24
CA LYS A 95 -3.39 16.95 13.37
C LYS A 95 -3.25 18.07 14.41
N LYS A 96 -3.58 19.34 14.08
CA LYS A 96 -3.27 20.50 14.95
C LYS A 96 -4.42 21.48 15.19
N ALA A 97 -5.48 21.50 14.36
CA ALA A 97 -6.53 22.52 14.48
C ALA A 97 -7.39 22.25 15.71
N ARG A 98 -7.32 23.14 16.72
CA ARG A 98 -8.06 22.99 18.00
C ARG A 98 -9.58 22.98 17.81
N ASN A 99 -10.11 23.78 16.88
CA ASN A 99 -11.54 23.91 16.63
C ASN A 99 -12.12 22.63 15.95
N PRO A 100 -13.09 21.92 16.57
CA PRO A 100 -13.66 20.69 16.02
C PRO A 100 -14.46 20.92 14.74
N GLU A 101 -15.18 22.04 14.61
CA GLU A 101 -15.94 22.38 13.41
C GLU A 101 -15.05 22.62 12.19
N THR A 102 -13.82 23.12 12.40
CA THR A 102 -12.81 23.22 11.34
C THR A 102 -12.31 21.84 10.91
N ARG A 103 -12.07 20.92 11.86
CA ARG A 103 -11.68 19.53 11.54
C ARG A 103 -12.80 18.80 10.80
N LYS A 104 -14.04 18.84 11.31
CA LYS A 104 -15.23 18.24 10.69
C LYS A 104 -15.43 18.73 9.24
N LYS A 105 -15.42 20.05 9.01
CA LYS A 105 -15.61 20.62 7.66
C LYS A 105 -14.49 20.26 6.68
N LEU A 106 -13.25 20.07 7.15
CA LEU A 106 -12.13 19.60 6.31
C LEU A 106 -12.16 18.09 6.07
N GLU A 107 -12.55 17.30 7.07
CA GLU A 107 -12.72 15.85 7.00
C GLU A 107 -13.78 15.49 5.96
N THR A 108 -15.00 16.01 6.12
CA THR A 108 -16.13 15.72 5.22
C THR A 108 -15.82 16.19 3.80
N ALA A 109 -15.18 17.36 3.64
CA ALA A 109 -14.77 17.86 2.33
C ALA A 109 -13.63 17.04 1.69
N PHE A 110 -12.74 16.43 2.48
CA PHE A 110 -11.65 15.58 1.99
C PHE A 110 -12.14 14.17 1.62
N ASN A 111 -13.06 13.59 2.40
CA ASN A 111 -13.64 12.27 2.12
C ASN A 111 -14.71 12.34 1.01
N SER A 112 -15.47 13.43 0.91
CA SER A 112 -16.37 13.70 -0.23
C SER A 112 -15.66 14.13 -1.53
N ARG A 113 -14.31 14.17 -1.58
CA ARG A 113 -13.58 14.58 -2.81
C ARG A 113 -13.94 13.67 -3.98
N CYS A 114 -14.49 14.27 -5.02
CA CYS A 114 -14.86 13.58 -6.26
C CYS A 114 -15.87 12.44 -6.04
N LEU A 115 -16.63 12.42 -4.94
CA LEU A 115 -17.54 11.32 -4.58
C LEU A 115 -18.44 10.89 -5.74
N LYS A 116 -19.24 11.81 -6.30
CA LYS A 116 -20.15 11.53 -7.43
C LYS A 116 -19.45 10.96 -8.67
N PRO A 117 -18.43 11.61 -9.28
CA PRO A 117 -17.75 11.06 -10.45
C PRO A 117 -16.92 9.80 -10.18
N ASN A 118 -16.30 9.68 -9.00
CA ASN A 118 -15.40 8.56 -8.71
C ASN A 118 -16.16 7.29 -8.28
N THR A 119 -17.36 7.41 -7.70
CA THR A 119 -18.18 6.24 -7.33
C THR A 119 -18.50 5.39 -8.55
N ALA A 120 -19.08 5.98 -9.60
CA ALA A 120 -19.37 5.29 -10.84
C ALA A 120 -18.10 4.69 -11.51
N ILE A 121 -16.96 5.40 -11.46
CA ILE A 121 -15.68 4.89 -11.99
C ILE A 121 -15.20 3.65 -11.21
N ILE A 122 -15.33 3.65 -9.88
CA ILE A 122 -14.90 2.52 -9.03
C ILE A 122 -15.83 1.32 -9.22
N GLU A 123 -17.14 1.55 -9.31
CA GLU A 123 -18.15 0.49 -9.56
C GLU A 123 -17.95 -0.16 -10.93
N GLU A 124 -17.74 0.63 -12.00
CA GLU A 124 -17.39 0.10 -13.33
C GLU A 124 -16.04 -0.65 -13.29
N LEU A 125 -15.05 -0.14 -12.55
CA LEU A 125 -13.78 -0.84 -12.35
C LEU A 125 -13.93 -2.18 -11.60
N VAL A 126 -14.85 -2.31 -10.63
CA VAL A 126 -15.15 -3.57 -9.94
C VAL A 126 -15.79 -4.56 -10.92
N GLU A 127 -16.80 -4.15 -11.68
CA GLU A 127 -17.47 -5.05 -12.62
C GLU A 127 -16.50 -5.54 -13.71
N LEU A 128 -15.71 -4.64 -14.32
CA LEU A 128 -14.68 -4.98 -15.29
C LEU A 128 -13.56 -5.86 -14.70
N ARG A 129 -13.25 -5.71 -13.41
CA ARG A 129 -12.31 -6.57 -12.68
C ARG A 129 -12.86 -7.99 -12.49
N SER A 130 -14.16 -8.15 -12.21
CA SER A 130 -14.85 -9.44 -12.16
C SER A 130 -14.92 -10.08 -13.55
N GLN A 131 -15.46 -9.38 -14.56
CA GLN A 131 -15.60 -9.91 -15.92
C GLN A 131 -14.26 -10.42 -16.49
N LYS A 132 -13.15 -9.73 -16.21
CA LYS A 132 -11.82 -10.17 -16.62
C LYS A 132 -11.33 -11.40 -15.84
N ALA A 133 -11.67 -11.53 -14.56
CA ALA A 133 -11.34 -12.72 -13.76
C ALA A 133 -12.11 -13.95 -14.29
N ASP A 134 -13.41 -13.79 -14.56
CA ASP A 134 -14.28 -14.81 -15.16
C ASP A 134 -13.70 -15.32 -16.50
N ILE A 135 -13.29 -14.42 -17.42
CA ILE A 135 -12.70 -14.81 -18.72
C ILE A 135 -11.34 -15.53 -18.57
N LEU A 136 -10.57 -15.19 -17.52
CA LEU A 136 -9.28 -15.81 -17.20
C LEU A 136 -9.40 -17.10 -16.35
N GLY A 137 -10.62 -17.55 -16.03
CA GLY A 137 -10.86 -18.78 -15.26
C GLY A 137 -10.68 -18.66 -13.75
N PHE A 138 -10.73 -17.45 -13.19
CA PHE A 138 -10.66 -17.21 -11.75
C PHE A 138 -12.06 -16.88 -11.18
N PRO A 139 -12.44 -17.40 -10.01
CA PRO A 139 -13.79 -17.20 -9.46
C PRO A 139 -14.06 -15.75 -9.02
N THR A 140 -13.02 -14.99 -8.65
CA THR A 140 -13.10 -13.59 -8.22
C THR A 140 -11.86 -12.82 -8.63
N HIS A 141 -11.92 -11.48 -8.57
CA HIS A 141 -10.74 -10.65 -8.81
C HIS A 141 -9.70 -10.82 -7.70
N ALA A 142 -10.14 -10.99 -6.44
CA ALA A 142 -9.26 -11.29 -5.31
C ALA A 142 -8.44 -12.58 -5.57
N ALA A 143 -9.08 -13.68 -5.99
CA ALA A 143 -8.40 -14.92 -6.34
C ALA A 143 -7.39 -14.72 -7.50
N PHE A 144 -7.77 -13.97 -8.54
CA PHE A 144 -6.84 -13.60 -9.62
C PHE A 144 -5.63 -12.80 -9.11
N VAL A 145 -5.78 -11.94 -8.10
CA VAL A 145 -4.65 -11.17 -7.55
C VAL A 145 -3.76 -12.01 -6.63
N LEU A 146 -4.35 -12.85 -5.77
CA LEU A 146 -3.66 -13.61 -4.72
C LEU A 146 -2.84 -14.80 -5.25
N ASP A 147 -3.15 -15.33 -6.44
CA ASP A 147 -2.32 -16.30 -7.19
C ASP A 147 -0.85 -15.83 -7.40
N MET A 148 -0.60 -14.52 -7.31
CA MET A 148 0.73 -13.88 -7.39
C MET A 148 1.10 -13.16 -6.08
N ARG A 149 0.70 -13.73 -4.93
CA ARG A 149 1.00 -13.27 -3.57
C ARG A 149 1.55 -14.41 -2.73
N MET A 150 2.03 -14.13 -1.52
CA MET A 150 2.37 -15.15 -0.53
C MET A 150 1.11 -15.83 0.02
N ALA A 151 0.04 -15.07 0.31
CA ALA A 151 -1.19 -15.58 0.93
C ALA A 151 -1.99 -16.61 0.09
N LYS A 152 -1.86 -16.59 -1.24
CA LYS A 152 -2.54 -17.44 -2.26
C LYS A 152 -4.07 -17.37 -2.37
N ASP A 153 -4.78 -17.20 -1.26
CA ASP A 153 -6.17 -17.63 -1.10
C ASP A 153 -7.01 -16.55 -0.39
N PRO A 154 -8.14 -16.07 -0.99
CA PRO A 154 -9.00 -15.07 -0.37
C PRO A 154 -9.49 -15.44 1.04
N GLU A 155 -9.80 -16.71 1.28
CA GLU A 155 -10.34 -17.14 2.58
C GLU A 155 -9.27 -17.15 3.68
N LYS A 156 -8.00 -17.37 3.32
CA LYS A 156 -6.87 -17.21 4.25
C LYS A 156 -6.64 -15.75 4.60
N VAL A 157 -6.76 -14.84 3.63
CA VAL A 157 -6.70 -13.38 3.89
C VAL A 157 -7.86 -12.96 4.79
N ARG A 158 -9.09 -13.37 4.48
CA ARG A 158 -10.29 -13.07 5.29
C ARG A 158 -10.15 -13.58 6.73
N THR A 159 -9.72 -14.84 6.89
CA THR A 159 -9.51 -15.46 8.21
C THR A 159 -8.43 -14.74 9.03
N PHE A 160 -7.29 -14.41 8.41
CA PHE A 160 -6.22 -13.63 9.04
C PHE A 160 -6.69 -12.25 9.50
N LEU A 161 -7.43 -11.52 8.65
CA LEU A 161 -7.96 -10.20 8.99
C LEU A 161 -8.96 -10.24 10.16
N VAL A 162 -9.82 -11.26 10.22
CA VAL A 162 -10.81 -11.43 11.31
C VAL A 162 -10.13 -11.82 12.64
N ASP A 163 -9.20 -12.79 12.62
CA ASP A 163 -8.44 -13.21 13.80
C ASP A 163 -7.60 -12.05 14.38
N LEU A 164 -6.92 -11.30 13.50
CA LEU A 164 -6.15 -10.13 13.89
C LEU A 164 -7.04 -9.01 14.44
N ALA A 165 -8.23 -8.78 13.86
CA ALA A 165 -9.18 -7.79 14.37
C ALA A 165 -9.67 -8.11 15.79
N GLN A 166 -10.01 -9.38 16.05
CA GLN A 166 -10.44 -9.84 17.36
C GLN A 166 -9.36 -9.63 18.43
N LYS A 167 -8.10 -9.92 18.09
CA LYS A 167 -6.94 -9.74 18.99
C LYS A 167 -6.60 -8.27 19.27
N LEU A 168 -6.88 -7.35 18.35
CA LEU A 168 -6.55 -5.93 18.47
C LEU A 168 -7.62 -5.06 19.15
N ARG A 169 -8.88 -5.52 19.21
CA ARG A 169 -10.00 -4.73 19.76
C ARG A 169 -9.77 -4.24 21.22
N PRO A 170 -9.27 -5.05 22.17
CA PRO A 170 -9.03 -4.57 23.54
C PRO A 170 -7.93 -3.50 23.64
N LEU A 171 -7.03 -3.46 22.65
CA LEU A 171 -5.94 -2.48 22.55
C LEU A 171 -6.46 -1.17 21.93
N GLN A 172 -7.26 -1.24 20.86
CA GLN A 172 -7.94 -0.09 20.24
C GLN A 172 -8.69 0.78 21.27
N GLU A 173 -9.45 0.16 22.17
CA GLU A 173 -10.27 0.85 23.19
C GLU A 173 -9.43 1.65 24.19
N GLN A 174 -8.22 1.16 24.51
CA GLN A 174 -7.26 1.86 25.38
C GLN A 174 -6.62 3.04 24.66
N GLU A 175 -6.31 2.84 23.37
CA GLU A 175 -5.52 3.77 22.55
C GLU A 175 -6.26 4.98 22.02
N VAL A 176 -7.58 4.94 21.81
CA VAL A 176 -8.35 6.13 21.36
C VAL A 176 -8.09 7.35 22.25
N LYS A 177 -7.70 7.13 23.52
CA LYS A 177 -7.27 8.13 24.50
C LYS A 177 -5.87 8.72 24.25
N VAL A 178 -5.00 8.01 23.53
CA VAL A 178 -3.55 8.28 23.34
C VAL A 178 -3.23 8.78 21.92
N TYR A 179 -4.25 8.94 21.05
CA TYR A 179 -4.10 9.34 19.63
C TYR A 179 -3.59 10.76 19.38
N LEU A 180 -3.26 11.51 20.43
CA LEU A 180 -3.00 12.94 20.38
C LEU A 180 -1.57 13.33 19.93
N GLU A 181 -0.58 12.42 19.92
CA GLU A 181 0.83 12.82 20.16
C GLU A 181 1.90 12.61 19.03
N TYR A 182 1.78 11.66 18.07
CA TYR A 182 2.59 11.50 16.81
C TYR A 182 4.12 11.08 16.86
N LYS A 183 4.77 10.75 15.70
CA LYS A 183 6.09 9.99 15.58
C LYS A 183 7.22 10.57 14.63
N LYS A 184 8.48 10.91 15.10
CA LYS A 184 9.96 10.72 14.61
C LYS A 184 10.44 10.93 13.11
N GLU A 185 11.70 11.43 12.57
CA GLU A 185 12.46 11.76 11.17
C GLU A 185 13.66 10.96 10.29
N LYS A 186 13.81 10.98 8.87
CA LYS A 186 15.05 10.85 7.89
C LYS A 186 15.22 9.84 6.58
N PRO A 187 16.37 9.33 5.90
CA PRO A 187 16.62 9.10 4.39
C PRO A 187 17.12 7.68 3.70
N GLY A 188 17.59 7.52 2.38
CA GLY A 188 17.97 6.18 1.63
C GLY A 188 18.90 5.99 0.30
N CYS A 189 19.05 4.78 -0.40
CA CYS A 189 20.19 4.27 -1.36
C CYS A 189 20.10 3.15 -2.59
N ILE A 190 20.88 1.97 -2.74
CA ILE A 190 21.48 1.25 -4.02
C ILE A 190 21.08 -0.23 -4.65
N GLN A 191 21.79 -0.91 -5.68
CA GLN A 191 21.44 -2.15 -6.61
C GLN A 191 22.62 -3.10 -7.24
N PRO A 192 22.52 -3.88 -8.40
CA PRO A 192 23.59 -4.65 -9.16
C PRO A 192 23.88 -4.44 -10.73
N ASP A 193 25.17 -4.50 -11.22
CA ASP A 193 25.73 -4.58 -12.64
C ASP A 193 26.90 -5.61 -12.78
N GLY A 194 26.93 -6.65 -11.95
CA GLY A 194 28.12 -7.48 -11.72
C GLY A 194 29.04 -6.88 -10.64
N LYS A 195 29.27 -5.55 -10.67
CA LYS A 195 29.42 -4.81 -9.40
C LYS A 195 28.02 -4.62 -8.79
N ARG A 196 27.92 -3.77 -7.77
CA ARG A 196 26.66 -3.11 -7.49
C ARG A 196 26.42 -1.95 -8.47
N GLN A 197 25.51 -2.10 -9.46
CA GLN A 197 24.93 -0.95 -10.17
C GLN A 197 24.30 -0.16 -9.05
N ILE A 198 24.78 1.03 -8.80
CA ILE A 198 24.29 1.76 -7.64
C ILE A 198 22.86 2.24 -7.92
N SER A 199 21.84 1.48 -7.47
CA SER A 199 20.41 1.85 -7.64
C SER A 199 20.31 3.27 -7.21
N VAL A 200 19.72 4.09 -8.04
CA VAL A 200 19.29 5.38 -7.56
C VAL A 200 17.86 5.17 -7.08
N ALA A 201 17.69 4.38 -6.01
CA ALA A 201 16.48 4.43 -5.20
C ALA A 201 16.55 5.74 -4.42
N ALA A 202 16.24 6.82 -5.15
CA ALA A 202 16.00 8.12 -4.58
C ALA A 202 14.83 7.99 -3.61
N MET A 203 15.13 7.94 -2.32
CA MET A 203 14.11 8.06 -1.30
C MET A 203 13.58 9.51 -1.36
N VAL A 204 12.32 9.67 -1.79
CA VAL A 204 11.69 10.98 -1.98
C VAL A 204 10.70 11.22 -0.84
N ALA A 205 11.04 12.14 0.05
CA ALA A 205 10.18 12.53 1.16
C ALA A 205 10.19 14.05 1.38
N ASN A 206 9.09 14.57 1.91
CA ASN A 206 8.87 16.01 2.11
C ASN A 206 8.93 16.35 3.60
N PHE A 207 10.13 16.27 4.18
CA PHE A 207 10.33 16.49 5.60
C PHE A 207 10.11 17.95 6.00
N THR A 208 9.40 18.16 7.11
CA THR A 208 9.18 19.50 7.70
C THR A 208 9.38 19.54 9.22
N LYS A 209 9.77 18.41 9.81
CA LYS A 209 9.99 18.27 11.25
C LYS A 209 11.01 17.17 11.57
N PRO A 210 11.47 17.12 12.83
CA PRO A 210 12.03 15.90 13.44
C PRO A 210 11.04 14.71 13.59
N THR A 211 9.99 14.62 12.75
CA THR A 211 8.86 13.66 12.91
C THR A 211 8.46 12.86 11.63
N GLU A 212 9.45 12.44 10.82
CA GLU A 212 9.35 11.32 9.82
C GLU A 212 10.51 10.15 9.75
N VAL A 213 10.89 9.31 10.79
CA VAL A 213 12.10 8.41 11.14
C VAL A 213 11.63 6.97 11.10
N GLU A 214 10.44 6.66 11.63
CA GLU A 214 9.83 5.44 11.14
C GLU A 214 9.61 5.57 9.64
N THR A 215 9.30 6.76 9.11
CA THR A 215 9.41 7.01 7.67
C THR A 215 10.86 7.04 7.13
N TYR A 216 11.90 7.26 7.94
CA TYR A 216 13.29 6.90 7.58
C TYR A 216 13.40 5.38 7.46
N PHE A 217 13.38 4.62 8.54
CA PHE A 217 13.69 3.19 8.54
C PHE A 217 12.69 2.37 7.70
N HIS A 218 11.46 2.85 7.55
CA HIS A 218 10.47 2.34 6.60
C HIS A 218 10.83 2.66 5.15
N GLU A 219 11.10 3.91 4.73
CA GLU A 219 11.46 4.20 3.33
C GLU A 219 12.91 3.75 3.00
N PHE A 220 13.76 3.61 4.02
CA PHE A 220 15.04 2.89 4.04
C PHE A 220 14.82 1.37 3.94
N GLY A 221 13.62 0.87 4.19
CA GLY A 221 13.20 -0.52 4.02
C GLY A 221 13.28 -0.99 2.58
N PRO A 222 12.45 -0.47 1.66
CA PRO A 222 12.56 -0.71 0.23
C PRO A 222 13.95 -0.42 -0.29
N VAL A 223 14.63 0.58 0.26
CA VAL A 223 16.01 0.98 -0.07
C VAL A 223 17.08 -0.01 0.37
N MET A 224 17.00 -0.60 1.57
CA MET A 224 17.93 -1.62 2.07
C MET A 224 17.62 -2.95 1.40
N HIS A 225 16.34 -3.24 1.16
CA HIS A 225 15.89 -4.35 0.32
C HIS A 225 16.48 -4.22 -1.10
N GLN A 226 16.44 -3.01 -1.68
CA GLN A 226 17.07 -2.68 -2.96
C GLN A 226 18.61 -2.81 -2.90
N ILE A 227 19.28 -2.28 -1.85
CA ILE A 227 20.74 -2.44 -1.64
C ILE A 227 21.09 -3.90 -1.60
N CYS A 228 20.45 -4.66 -0.72
CA CYS A 228 20.96 -5.93 -0.26
C CYS A 228 20.63 -7.05 -1.25
N ALA A 229 19.50 -6.97 -1.95
CA ALA A 229 19.11 -7.95 -2.95
C ALA A 229 20.24 -8.23 -3.96
N GLN A 230 20.45 -9.52 -4.22
CA GLN A 230 21.33 -10.06 -5.24
C GLN A 230 20.53 -11.16 -5.94
N SER A 231 20.36 -11.02 -7.26
CA SER A 231 19.63 -11.96 -8.10
C SER A 231 20.27 -12.00 -9.48
N GLU A 232 20.20 -13.14 -10.15
CA GLU A 232 20.72 -13.33 -11.51
C GLU A 232 19.88 -12.55 -12.53
N PHE A 233 18.57 -12.46 -12.31
CA PHE A 233 17.62 -11.83 -13.23
C PHE A 233 17.03 -10.53 -12.69
N ALA A 234 16.98 -9.50 -13.53
CA ALA A 234 16.37 -8.21 -13.19
C ALA A 234 14.87 -8.32 -12.80
N LEU A 235 14.17 -9.37 -13.25
CA LEU A 235 12.77 -9.69 -12.87
C LEU A 235 12.60 -10.00 -11.37
N PHE A 236 13.68 -10.37 -10.68
CA PHE A 236 13.69 -10.72 -9.26
C PHE A 236 14.55 -9.78 -8.40
N SER A 237 15.13 -8.73 -9.00
CA SER A 237 16.06 -7.83 -8.31
C SER A 237 15.36 -6.81 -7.42
N GLY A 238 16.02 -6.44 -6.32
CA GLY A 238 15.54 -5.43 -5.40
C GLY A 238 14.19 -5.77 -4.76
N THR A 239 13.27 -4.82 -4.74
CA THR A 239 11.92 -5.00 -4.17
C THR A 239 10.94 -5.83 -5.02
N SER A 240 11.43 -6.57 -6.03
CA SER A 240 10.61 -7.36 -6.99
C SER A 240 10.02 -8.66 -6.43
N VAL A 241 9.72 -8.69 -5.13
CA VAL A 241 9.10 -9.81 -4.40
C VAL A 241 7.57 -9.82 -4.53
N GLU A 242 6.92 -10.82 -3.94
CA GLU A 242 5.49 -10.83 -3.69
C GLU A 242 5.05 -9.56 -2.90
N ARG A 243 4.02 -8.82 -3.38
CA ARG A 243 3.68 -7.49 -2.81
C ARG A 243 3.14 -7.51 -1.37
N ASP A 244 2.75 -8.67 -0.86
CA ASP A 244 2.37 -8.89 0.54
C ASP A 244 3.57 -9.23 1.44
N PHE A 245 4.78 -9.31 0.87
CA PHE A 245 6.05 -9.44 1.59
C PHE A 245 6.96 -8.20 1.45
N VAL A 246 6.77 -7.35 0.42
CA VAL A 246 7.67 -6.22 0.10
C VAL A 246 7.89 -5.23 1.25
N GLU A 247 6.88 -5.05 2.11
CA GLU A 247 6.94 -4.15 3.28
C GLU A 247 7.55 -4.79 4.53
N ALA A 248 7.74 -6.10 4.57
CA ALA A 248 8.24 -6.78 5.77
C ALA A 248 9.65 -6.32 6.17
N PRO A 249 10.62 -6.10 5.25
CA PRO A 249 11.90 -5.48 5.60
C PRO A 249 11.76 -4.04 6.11
N SER A 250 10.81 -3.25 5.59
CA SER A 250 10.50 -1.90 6.03
C SER A 250 10.02 -1.88 7.49
N GLN A 251 9.03 -2.72 7.78
CA GLN A 251 8.44 -2.87 9.11
C GLN A 251 9.43 -3.52 10.10
N MET A 252 10.32 -4.38 9.63
CA MET A 252 11.44 -4.90 10.42
C MET A 252 12.41 -3.77 10.83
N LEU A 253 12.79 -2.89 9.90
CA LEU A 253 13.67 -1.76 10.21
C LEU A 253 13.02 -0.70 11.10
N GLU A 254 11.69 -0.49 11.04
CA GLU A 254 10.98 0.41 11.96
C GLU A 254 11.25 0.09 13.45
N ASN A 255 11.57 -1.15 13.81
CA ASN A 255 11.92 -1.54 15.19
C ASN A 255 13.20 -0.85 15.70
N TRP A 256 14.20 -0.57 14.85
CA TRP A 256 15.41 0.16 15.27
C TRP A 256 15.10 1.58 15.76
N CYS A 257 13.97 2.17 15.35
CA CYS A 257 13.51 3.45 15.89
C CYS A 257 13.00 3.34 17.34
N TRP A 258 12.72 2.14 17.85
CA TRP A 258 12.16 1.88 19.18
C TRP A 258 13.15 1.19 20.13
N GLU A 259 14.42 1.10 19.75
CA GLU A 259 15.47 0.51 20.58
C GLU A 259 16.44 1.57 21.14
N LYS A 260 16.89 1.36 22.39
CA LYS A 260 17.58 2.40 23.17
C LYS A 260 18.96 2.76 22.61
N GLU A 261 19.78 1.76 22.27
CA GLU A 261 21.13 1.96 21.74
C GLU A 261 21.12 2.59 20.33
N PRO A 262 20.29 2.13 19.36
CA PRO A 262 20.08 2.85 18.10
C PRO A 262 19.59 4.30 18.29
N LEU A 263 18.64 4.55 19.19
CA LEU A 263 18.15 5.92 19.47
C LEU A 263 19.25 6.83 20.01
N GLN A 264 20.10 6.35 20.92
CA GLN A 264 21.28 7.09 21.40
C GLN A 264 22.27 7.38 20.25
N ARG A 265 22.52 6.40 19.37
CA ARG A 265 23.43 6.55 18.21
C ARG A 265 22.91 7.51 17.13
N MET A 266 21.60 7.69 17.04
CA MET A 266 20.94 8.55 16.04
C MET A 266 20.65 9.98 16.52
N SER A 267 20.81 10.27 17.82
CA SER A 267 20.35 11.53 18.42
C SER A 267 21.47 12.35 19.06
N LYS A 268 21.39 13.67 18.87
CA LYS A 268 22.30 14.65 19.46
C LYS A 268 21.58 16.00 19.53
N HIS A 269 21.63 16.70 20.65
CA HIS A 269 20.97 18.00 20.77
C HIS A 269 21.68 19.05 19.89
N TYR A 270 20.92 19.70 19.00
CA TYR A 270 21.44 20.51 17.89
C TYR A 270 22.28 21.75 18.27
N LYS A 271 22.30 22.13 19.57
CA LYS A 271 23.10 23.25 20.09
C LYS A 271 24.20 22.80 21.05
N THR A 272 23.86 22.04 22.09
CA THR A 272 24.79 21.65 23.16
C THR A 272 25.59 20.39 22.83
N GLY A 273 25.12 19.58 21.88
CA GLY A 273 25.74 18.32 21.52
C GLY A 273 25.48 17.16 22.50
N GLU A 274 24.61 17.35 23.49
CA GLU A 274 24.26 16.33 24.50
C GLU A 274 23.43 15.19 23.88
N ALA A 275 23.54 14.00 24.47
CA ALA A 275 22.68 12.85 24.15
C ALA A 275 21.28 13.01 24.76
N ILE A 276 20.28 12.26 24.27
CA ILE A 276 18.97 12.21 24.92
C ILE A 276 19.09 11.49 26.28
N PRO A 277 18.65 12.10 27.40
CA PRO A 277 18.63 11.44 28.70
C PRO A 277 17.78 10.16 28.69
N ASP A 278 18.29 9.11 29.32
CA ASP A 278 17.67 7.78 29.38
C ASP A 278 16.18 7.78 29.77
N HIS A 279 15.79 8.59 30.75
CA HIS A 279 14.40 8.67 31.20
C HIS A 279 13.42 9.24 30.13
N LEU A 280 13.93 9.87 29.07
CA LEU A 280 13.14 10.28 27.90
C LEU A 280 13.14 9.18 26.82
N LEU A 281 14.23 8.44 26.66
CA LEU A 281 14.28 7.26 25.80
C LEU A 281 13.31 6.19 26.29
N ASP A 282 13.32 5.86 27.58
CA ASP A 282 12.44 4.86 28.16
C ASP A 282 10.94 5.26 28.03
N LYS A 283 10.63 6.57 27.99
CA LYS A 283 9.29 7.10 27.69
C LYS A 283 8.93 6.97 26.21
N LEU A 284 9.88 7.31 25.32
CA LEU A 284 9.70 7.18 23.88
C LEU A 284 9.47 5.72 23.48
N ILE A 285 10.26 4.78 23.99
CA ILE A 285 10.12 3.35 23.69
C ILE A 285 8.74 2.83 24.15
N LYS A 286 8.30 3.21 25.36
CA LYS A 286 6.95 2.88 25.87
C LYS A 286 5.80 3.48 25.04
N SER A 287 6.03 4.55 24.28
CA SER A 287 5.02 5.13 23.39
C SER A 287 4.90 4.43 22.03
N TRP A 288 5.63 3.33 21.78
CA TRP A 288 5.51 2.58 20.52
C TRP A 288 4.12 1.95 20.35
N ILE A 289 3.68 1.22 21.38
CA ILE A 289 2.39 0.53 21.41
C ILE A 289 1.21 1.47 21.65
N ALA A 290 1.45 2.78 21.75
CA ALA A 290 0.38 3.74 21.66
C ALA A 290 -0.14 3.76 20.22
N ASN A 291 -1.45 3.58 20.05
CA ASN A 291 -2.19 3.78 18.81
C ASN A 291 -2.05 2.66 17.75
N ALA A 292 -1.47 1.52 18.10
CA ALA A 292 -1.33 0.34 17.23
C ALA A 292 -2.66 -0.40 16.96
N GLY A 293 -3.44 -0.76 17.97
CA GLY A 293 -4.76 -1.42 17.89
C GLY A 293 -5.75 -0.71 16.96
N MET A 294 -6.01 0.59 17.16
CA MET A 294 -6.92 1.38 16.31
C MET A 294 -6.30 1.65 14.92
N PHE A 295 -4.97 1.81 14.81
CA PHE A 295 -4.30 1.96 13.52
C PHE A 295 -4.48 0.69 12.70
N ASN A 296 -4.20 -0.47 13.29
CA ASN A 296 -4.30 -1.76 12.65
C ASN A 296 -5.75 -2.13 12.36
N LEU A 297 -6.72 -1.84 13.23
CA LEU A 297 -8.15 -2.03 12.90
C LEU A 297 -8.61 -1.11 11.75
N ARG A 298 -8.04 0.09 11.61
CA ARG A 298 -8.26 0.91 10.41
C ARG A 298 -7.58 0.32 9.16
N GLN A 299 -6.42 -0.33 9.27
CA GLN A 299 -5.84 -1.06 8.13
C GLN A 299 -6.65 -2.32 7.79
N ILE A 300 -7.21 -3.01 8.78
CA ILE A 300 -8.06 -4.18 8.58
C ILE A 300 -9.37 -3.78 7.91
N LEU A 301 -10.00 -2.67 8.31
CA LEU A 301 -11.12 -2.08 7.57
C LEU A 301 -10.78 -1.88 6.09
N LEU A 302 -9.64 -1.26 5.79
CA LEU A 302 -9.23 -1.00 4.41
C LEU A 302 -8.93 -2.30 3.63
N GLY A 303 -8.31 -3.28 4.28
CA GLY A 303 -8.07 -4.61 3.71
C GLY A 303 -9.36 -5.40 3.47
N MET A 304 -10.29 -5.38 4.43
CA MET A 304 -11.59 -6.05 4.33
C MET A 304 -12.47 -5.41 3.25
N PHE A 305 -12.46 -4.07 3.14
CA PHE A 305 -13.12 -3.35 2.07
C PHE A 305 -12.53 -3.73 0.69
N ASP A 306 -11.20 -3.70 0.53
CA ASP A 306 -10.51 -4.11 -0.71
C ASP A 306 -10.83 -5.56 -1.11
N GLN A 307 -10.72 -6.51 -0.17
CA GLN A 307 -11.07 -7.91 -0.42
C GLN A 307 -12.55 -8.06 -0.81
N THR A 308 -13.45 -7.35 -0.16
CA THR A 308 -14.90 -7.47 -0.41
C THR A 308 -15.27 -6.91 -1.79
N ILE A 309 -14.80 -5.72 -2.17
CA ILE A 309 -15.07 -5.14 -3.50
C ILE A 309 -14.42 -5.94 -4.65
N HIS A 310 -13.39 -6.75 -4.40
CA HIS A 310 -12.79 -7.64 -5.40
C HIS A 310 -13.27 -9.09 -5.34
N THR A 311 -14.18 -9.39 -4.42
CA THR A 311 -14.86 -10.69 -4.28
C THR A 311 -16.30 -10.63 -4.81
N GLN A 312 -16.98 -9.49 -4.69
CA GLN A 312 -18.30 -9.24 -5.27
C GLN A 312 -18.25 -8.90 -6.77
N LYS A 313 -19.32 -9.22 -7.51
CA LYS A 313 -19.43 -8.87 -8.95
C LYS A 313 -19.92 -7.44 -9.20
N LYS A 314 -20.72 -6.91 -8.28
CA LYS A 314 -21.25 -5.54 -8.24
C LYS A 314 -21.52 -5.17 -6.77
N VAL A 315 -21.31 -3.92 -6.40
CA VAL A 315 -21.29 -3.44 -5.02
C VAL A 315 -21.71 -1.97 -4.95
N ASP A 316 -22.44 -1.57 -3.91
CA ASP A 316 -22.55 -0.16 -3.49
C ASP A 316 -21.37 0.13 -2.57
N ILE A 317 -20.38 0.87 -3.08
CA ILE A 317 -19.13 1.11 -2.35
C ILE A 317 -19.31 2.05 -1.15
N ALA A 318 -20.30 2.94 -1.18
CA ALA A 318 -20.51 3.92 -0.12
C ALA A 318 -21.21 3.27 1.07
N LYS A 319 -22.24 2.47 0.79
CA LYS A 319 -22.90 1.63 1.79
C LYS A 319 -21.91 0.64 2.42
N LEU A 320 -21.18 -0.13 1.62
CA LEU A 320 -20.25 -1.14 2.12
C LEU A 320 -19.14 -0.52 2.99
N PHE A 321 -18.59 0.63 2.61
CA PHE A 321 -17.56 1.29 3.42
C PHE A 321 -18.10 1.76 4.78
N SER A 322 -19.36 2.21 4.84
CA SER A 322 -20.02 2.60 6.09
C SER A 322 -20.31 1.40 7.00
N GLU A 323 -20.78 0.28 6.43
CA GLU A 323 -21.04 -0.97 7.15
C GLU A 323 -19.74 -1.53 7.79
N ILE A 324 -18.65 -1.64 7.02
CA ILE A 324 -17.34 -2.09 7.54
C ILE A 324 -16.75 -1.06 8.53
N SER A 325 -17.01 0.25 8.34
CA SER A 325 -16.60 1.27 9.33
C SER A 325 -17.24 1.04 10.69
N GLN A 326 -18.56 0.81 10.70
CA GLN A 326 -19.30 0.56 11.93
C GLN A 326 -18.89 -0.76 12.61
N GLU A 327 -18.55 -1.81 11.84
CA GLU A 327 -18.14 -3.12 12.36
C GLU A 327 -16.72 -3.12 12.98
N TYR A 328 -15.73 -2.47 12.33
CA TYR A 328 -14.32 -2.54 12.72
C TYR A 328 -13.82 -1.35 13.54
N LEU A 329 -14.44 -0.16 13.41
CA LEU A 329 -14.06 1.04 14.19
C LEU A 329 -15.10 1.43 15.25
N GLY A 330 -16.31 0.86 15.20
CA GLY A 330 -17.39 1.19 16.14
C GLY A 330 -18.13 2.50 15.84
N PHE A 331 -17.80 3.18 14.74
CA PHE A 331 -18.47 4.41 14.28
C PHE A 331 -18.58 4.42 12.75
N PRO A 332 -19.62 5.07 12.18
CA PRO A 332 -19.83 5.09 10.73
C PRO A 332 -18.87 6.04 10.03
N SER A 333 -18.68 5.85 8.72
CA SER A 333 -18.02 6.84 7.86
C SER A 333 -18.93 8.06 7.62
N ILE A 334 -18.33 9.25 7.55
CA ILE A 334 -18.99 10.55 7.32
C ILE A 334 -19.07 10.88 5.82
#